data_AF-V5SIU1-F1
#
_entry.id   AF-V5SIU1-F1
#
_cell.length_a   1.000
_cell.length_b   1.000
_cell.length_c   1.000
_cell.angle_alpha   90.00
_cell.angle_beta   90.00
_cell.angle_gamma   90.00
#
_symmetry.space_group_name_H-M   'P 1'
#
loop_
_entity.id
_entity.type
_entity.pdbx_description
1 polymer ?
#
loop_
_entity_poly.entity_id
_entity_poly.type
_entity_poly.pdbx_seq_one_letter_code
_entity_poly.pdbx_strand_id
1 'polypeptide(L)'
;MKSVHASIAAASLLCLASLLSPVHAYEDGLPGAEVFEADPGRTWLSHCEFQHDRYMVCKHGAKPVIDAISNPEQPGAPGPALQEHVREIFEKKGCTFAAPANAFRVNGIFLSFDAEKGAEIKCEGKPSALVFTPQGASFLDTLYFYFQGPPQ
;
A
#
# COMPACT_ATOMS: atom_id res chain seq x y z
N MET A 1 0.57 -64.75 -42.54
CA MET A 1 0.06 -63.95 -41.40
C MET A 1 1.01 -62.77 -41.25
N LYS A 2 0.73 -61.63 -41.92
CA LYS A 2 0.26 -60.35 -41.34
C LYS A 2 0.95 -59.93 -40.03
N SER A 3 1.86 -58.94 -40.08
CA SER A 3 1.77 -57.63 -39.39
C SER A 3 3.07 -56.85 -39.64
N VAL A 4 3.12 -55.79 -40.45
CA VAL A 4 2.74 -54.36 -40.23
C VAL A 4 3.97 -53.49 -39.89
N HIS A 5 4.08 -52.43 -40.68
CA HIS A 5 5.06 -51.35 -40.70
C HIS A 5 4.93 -50.36 -39.52
N ALA A 6 5.88 -49.40 -39.51
CA ALA A 6 5.80 -48.02 -39.03
C ALA A 6 6.56 -47.77 -37.71
N SER A 7 7.72 -47.11 -37.77
CA SER A 7 7.94 -45.65 -37.84
C SER A 7 7.92 -45.01 -36.45
N ILE A 8 8.93 -44.20 -36.14
CA ILE A 8 8.82 -42.75 -35.84
C ILE A 8 10.15 -42.25 -35.26
N ALA A 9 10.64 -41.18 -35.87
CA ALA A 9 11.78 -40.36 -35.48
C ALA A 9 11.42 -39.38 -34.35
N ALA A 10 12.43 -38.93 -33.58
CA ALA A 10 12.60 -37.57 -33.02
C ALA A 10 13.75 -37.64 -32.00
N ALA A 11 14.95 -37.08 -32.20
CA ALA A 11 15.31 -35.69 -32.45
C ALA A 11 14.81 -34.71 -31.36
N SER A 12 15.79 -34.14 -30.63
CA SER A 12 15.77 -32.79 -30.04
C SER A 12 15.02 -32.58 -28.72
N LEU A 13 15.72 -32.77 -27.60
CA LEU A 13 15.49 -32.03 -26.36
C LEU A 13 16.62 -30.99 -26.22
N LEU A 14 16.49 -29.90 -26.96
CA LEU A 14 17.31 -28.70 -26.80
C LEU A 14 16.79 -27.90 -25.60
N CYS A 15 17.71 -27.56 -24.70
CA CYS A 15 17.55 -26.73 -23.53
C CYS A 15 16.65 -25.50 -23.76
N LEU A 16 15.46 -25.49 -23.15
CA LEU A 16 14.80 -24.26 -22.74
C LEU A 16 15.36 -23.86 -21.37
N ALA A 17 16.48 -23.15 -21.36
CA ALA A 17 17.05 -22.53 -20.17
C ALA A 17 17.38 -21.07 -20.48
N SER A 18 16.38 -20.20 -20.56
CA SER A 18 16.58 -18.74 -20.61
C SER A 18 15.27 -17.94 -20.57
N LEU A 19 14.38 -18.26 -19.64
CA LEU A 19 13.37 -17.30 -19.15
C LEU A 19 13.40 -17.27 -17.62
N LEU A 20 14.58 -17.07 -17.07
CA LEU A 20 14.75 -16.54 -15.71
C LEU A 20 14.54 -15.03 -15.80
N SER A 21 13.27 -14.61 -15.83
CA SER A 21 12.95 -13.27 -15.37
C SER A 21 13.37 -13.18 -13.90
N PRO A 22 14.05 -12.11 -13.46
CA PRO A 22 14.22 -11.89 -12.04
C PRO A 22 12.82 -11.64 -11.48
N VAL A 23 12.28 -12.63 -10.78
CA VAL A 23 11.31 -12.37 -9.73
C VAL A 23 12.06 -11.43 -8.79
N HIS A 24 11.78 -10.14 -8.88
CA HIS A 24 12.19 -9.21 -7.85
C HIS A 24 11.61 -9.78 -6.56
N ALA A 25 12.48 -10.31 -5.71
CA ALA A 25 12.12 -10.67 -4.36
C ALA A 25 11.48 -9.41 -3.77
N TYR A 26 10.19 -9.50 -3.50
CA TYR A 26 9.50 -8.51 -2.68
C TYR A 26 10.28 -8.50 -1.37
N GLU A 27 10.99 -7.42 -1.07
CA GLU A 27 11.64 -7.31 0.23
C GLU A 27 10.56 -7.53 1.30
N ASP A 28 10.85 -8.47 2.19
CA ASP A 28 9.89 -9.08 3.10
C ASP A 28 9.63 -8.13 4.27
N GLY A 29 9.01 -6.97 4.01
CA GLY A 29 8.77 -5.97 5.03
C GLY A 29 8.25 -4.62 4.55
N LEU A 30 7.85 -3.80 5.52
CA LEU A 30 7.62 -2.38 5.32
C LEU A 30 8.97 -1.64 5.25
N PRO A 31 9.07 -0.52 4.50
CA PRO A 31 10.32 0.22 4.32
C PRO A 31 10.85 0.85 5.63
N GLY A 32 12.17 1.06 5.72
CA GLY A 32 12.79 1.79 6.83
C GLY A 32 12.50 3.29 6.81
N ALA A 33 12.94 4.00 7.86
CA ALA A 33 12.72 5.45 8.00
C ALA A 33 13.32 6.25 6.83
N GLU A 34 14.47 5.82 6.32
CA GLU A 34 15.22 6.45 5.24
C GLU A 34 14.43 6.59 3.94
N VAL A 35 13.50 5.67 3.67
CA VAL A 35 12.66 5.72 2.48
C VAL A 35 11.69 6.90 2.54
N PHE A 36 11.17 7.21 3.72
CA PHE A 36 10.24 8.33 3.91
C PHE A 36 10.93 9.69 3.92
N GLU A 37 12.21 9.73 4.31
CA GLU A 37 13.03 10.93 4.22
C GLU A 37 13.43 11.23 2.76
N ALA A 38 13.68 10.19 1.97
CA ALA A 38 14.08 10.32 0.57
C ALA A 38 12.89 10.55 -0.39
N ASP A 39 11.70 10.04 -0.07
CA ASP A 39 10.51 10.12 -0.92
C ASP A 39 9.32 10.75 -0.16
N PRO A 40 9.07 12.07 -0.34
CA PRO A 40 7.92 12.74 0.28
C PRO A 40 6.57 12.28 -0.32
N GLY A 41 6.59 11.44 -1.36
CA GLY A 41 5.42 10.76 -1.93
C GLY A 41 4.95 9.56 -1.12
N ARG A 42 5.56 9.27 0.03
CA ARG A 42 5.16 8.20 0.95
C ARG A 42 4.89 8.79 2.33
N THR A 43 3.95 8.20 3.06
CA THR A 43 3.71 8.56 4.45
C THR A 43 3.38 7.34 5.29
N TRP A 44 3.53 7.48 6.60
CA TRP A 44 3.33 6.38 7.54
C TRP A 44 2.45 6.78 8.72
N LEU A 45 1.78 5.77 9.25
CA LEU A 45 1.05 5.75 10.50
C LEU A 45 1.61 4.60 11.35
N SER A 46 1.58 4.74 12.68
CA SER A 46 2.13 3.72 13.56
C SER A 46 1.28 3.41 14.78
N HIS A 47 1.64 2.31 15.43
CA HIS A 47 0.83 1.66 16.47
C HIS A 47 -0.56 1.34 15.93
N CYS A 48 -0.59 0.73 14.76
CA CYS A 48 -1.79 0.44 14.01
C CYS A 48 -2.36 -0.94 14.34
N GLU A 49 -3.67 -1.07 14.26
CA GLU A 49 -4.41 -2.32 14.35
C GLU A 49 -5.41 -2.41 13.21
N PHE A 50 -5.58 -3.61 12.65
CA PHE A 50 -6.68 -3.87 11.71
C PHE A 50 -7.91 -4.32 12.48
N GLN A 51 -8.96 -3.49 12.48
CA GLN A 51 -10.17 -3.70 13.25
C GLN A 51 -11.38 -3.91 12.35
N HIS A 52 -12.29 -4.77 12.81
CA HIS A 52 -13.57 -5.05 12.16
C HIS A 52 -13.44 -5.46 10.68
N ASP A 53 -12.34 -6.13 10.34
CA ASP A 53 -12.00 -6.56 8.97
C ASP A 53 -12.08 -5.43 7.93
N ARG A 54 -11.85 -4.18 8.35
CA ARG A 54 -12.12 -3.01 7.51
C ARG A 54 -11.21 -1.82 7.78
N TYR A 55 -10.87 -1.57 9.04
CA TYR A 55 -10.24 -0.32 9.44
C TYR A 55 -8.80 -0.53 9.85
N MET A 56 -7.89 0.24 9.26
CA MET A 56 -6.60 0.49 9.92
C MET A 56 -6.79 1.61 10.93
N VAL A 57 -6.55 1.35 12.21
CA VAL A 57 -6.67 2.33 13.29
C VAL A 57 -5.31 2.51 13.95
N CYS A 58 -4.78 3.73 13.94
CA CYS A 58 -3.43 4.06 14.38
C CYS A 58 -3.43 5.14 15.45
N LYS A 59 -2.39 5.19 16.28
CA LYS A 59 -2.25 6.20 17.35
C LYS A 59 -1.36 7.38 16.95
N HIS A 60 -0.47 7.16 15.99
CA HIS A 60 0.53 8.14 15.58
C HIS A 60 0.66 8.19 14.06
N GLY A 61 1.26 9.26 13.57
CA GLY A 61 1.58 9.47 12.16
C GLY A 61 2.90 10.20 12.00
N ALA A 62 3.41 10.17 10.77
CA ALA A 62 4.55 10.97 10.38
C ALA A 62 4.33 12.45 10.71
N LYS A 63 5.41 13.20 10.96
CA LYS A 63 5.31 14.63 11.32
C LYS A 63 4.40 15.43 10.37
N PRO A 64 4.50 15.29 9.03
CA PRO A 64 3.60 16.00 8.11
C PRO A 64 2.11 15.67 8.31
N VAL A 65 1.79 14.43 8.68
CA VAL A 65 0.41 14.01 9.00
C VAL A 65 -0.07 14.70 10.26
N ILE A 66 0.76 14.70 11.31
CA ILE A 66 0.41 15.33 12.60
C ILE A 66 0.26 16.84 12.44
N ASP A 67 1.16 17.48 11.70
CA ASP A 67 1.12 18.92 11.43
C ASP A 67 -0.16 19.27 10.65
N ALA A 68 -0.56 18.45 9.67
CA ALA A 68 -1.78 18.66 8.89
C ALA A 68 -3.06 18.63 9.75
N ILE A 69 -3.17 17.68 10.68
CA ILE A 69 -4.39 17.52 11.50
C ILE A 69 -4.42 18.39 12.76
N SER A 70 -3.28 18.97 13.14
CA SER A 70 -3.13 19.76 14.37
C SER A 70 -3.10 21.27 14.10
N ASN A 71 -3.19 21.70 12.84
CA ASN A 71 -3.10 23.12 12.49
C ASN A 71 -4.34 23.90 12.97
N PRO A 72 -4.21 24.78 13.98
CA PRO A 72 -5.35 25.53 14.51
C PRO A 72 -5.84 26.62 13.54
N GLU A 73 -5.06 26.98 12.53
CA GLU A 73 -5.38 28.01 11.54
C GLU A 73 -6.15 27.47 10.33
N GLN A 74 -6.22 26.14 10.14
CA GLN A 74 -7.01 25.54 9.08
C GLN A 74 -8.45 25.28 9.55
N PRO A 75 -9.45 25.99 8.99
CA PRO A 75 -10.85 25.76 9.33
C PRO A 75 -11.30 24.38 8.83
N GLY A 76 -11.50 23.43 9.75
CA GLY A 76 -11.97 22.09 9.42
C GLY A 76 -11.87 21.13 10.60
N ALA A 77 -12.55 19.98 10.50
CA ALA A 77 -12.33 18.90 11.44
C ALA A 77 -11.01 18.15 11.10
N PRO A 78 -10.31 17.56 12.08
CA PRO A 78 -9.05 16.84 11.84
C PRO A 78 -9.15 15.68 10.82
N GLY A 79 -10.32 15.04 10.70
CA GLY A 79 -10.57 13.99 9.70
C GLY A 79 -10.43 14.49 8.25
N PRO A 80 -11.20 15.50 7.84
CA PRO A 80 -11.01 16.19 6.55
C PRO A 80 -9.57 16.63 6.28
N ALA A 81 -8.85 17.17 7.27
CA ALA A 81 -7.46 17.57 7.12
C ALA A 81 -6.53 16.37 6.83
N LEU A 82 -6.75 15.24 7.52
CA LEU A 82 -6.05 13.99 7.23
C LEU A 82 -6.31 13.51 5.80
N GLN A 83 -7.58 13.53 5.38
CA GLN A 83 -7.95 13.13 4.02
C GLN A 83 -7.29 14.01 2.97
N GLU A 84 -7.30 15.32 3.18
CA GLU A 84 -6.70 16.30 2.26
C GLU A 84 -5.19 16.08 2.11
N HIS A 85 -4.49 15.91 3.24
CA HIS A 85 -3.06 15.61 3.22
C HIS A 85 -2.75 14.32 2.43
N VAL A 86 -3.50 13.24 2.69
CA VAL A 86 -3.32 11.97 1.98
C VAL A 86 -3.69 12.10 0.50
N ARG A 87 -4.75 12.85 0.18
CA ARG A 87 -5.17 13.14 -1.21
C ARG A 87 -4.04 13.79 -2.00
N GLU A 88 -3.39 14.81 -1.44
CA GLU A 88 -2.27 15.47 -2.10
C GLU A 88 -1.11 14.52 -2.43
N ILE A 89 -0.78 13.60 -1.52
CA ILE A 89 0.29 12.61 -1.74
C ILE A 89 -0.05 11.72 -2.93
N PHE A 90 -1.28 11.19 -2.96
CA PHE A 90 -1.75 10.34 -4.05
C PHE A 90 -1.84 11.08 -5.39
N GLU A 91 -2.39 12.29 -5.41
CA GLU A 91 -2.53 13.08 -6.64
C GLU A 91 -1.17 13.50 -7.21
N LYS A 92 -0.19 13.85 -6.37
CA LYS A 92 1.18 14.15 -6.81
C LYS A 92 1.86 12.94 -7.47
N LYS A 93 1.45 11.71 -7.12
CA LYS A 93 1.89 10.46 -7.78
C LYS A 93 1.07 10.10 -9.02
N GLY A 94 0.16 10.96 -9.46
CA GLY A 94 -0.71 10.71 -10.63
C GLY A 94 -1.85 9.74 -10.35
N CYS A 95 -2.19 9.50 -9.08
CA CYS A 95 -3.32 8.67 -8.71
C CYS A 95 -4.63 9.46 -8.75
N THR A 96 -5.73 8.78 -9.09
CA THR A 96 -7.07 9.34 -8.92
C THR A 96 -7.53 9.11 -7.48
N PHE A 97 -7.97 10.18 -6.81
CA PHE A 97 -8.47 10.11 -5.45
C PHE A 97 -9.99 10.33 -5.43
N ALA A 98 -10.75 9.24 -5.54
CA ALA A 98 -12.21 9.29 -5.50
C ALA A 98 -12.79 8.92 -4.12
N ALA A 99 -11.93 8.59 -3.14
CA ALA A 99 -12.39 8.17 -1.83
C ALA A 99 -13.28 9.23 -1.15
N PRO A 100 -14.43 8.82 -0.57
CA PRO A 100 -15.39 9.73 0.05
C PRO A 100 -14.79 10.39 1.31
N ALA A 101 -15.39 11.51 1.74
CA ALA A 101 -14.92 12.35 2.85
C ALA A 101 -14.73 11.67 4.22
N ASN A 102 -15.20 10.44 4.38
CA ASN A 102 -15.09 9.66 5.61
C ASN A 102 -14.22 8.40 5.45
N ALA A 103 -13.43 8.32 4.37
CA ALA A 103 -12.41 7.28 4.19
C ALA A 103 -11.28 7.45 5.23
N PHE A 104 -11.00 8.69 5.62
CA PHE A 104 -10.09 9.02 6.72
C PHE A 104 -10.86 9.69 7.85
N ARG A 105 -10.59 9.28 9.08
CA ARG A 105 -11.25 9.81 10.28
C ARG A 105 -10.23 10.04 11.37
N VAL A 106 -10.50 11.04 12.19
CA VAL A 106 -9.73 11.32 13.41
C VAL A 106 -10.72 11.38 14.56
N ASN A 107 -10.57 10.45 15.51
CA ASN A 107 -11.44 10.30 16.67
C ASN A 107 -10.60 10.41 17.95
N GLY A 108 -10.56 11.60 18.56
CA GLY A 108 -9.64 11.88 19.66
C GLY A 108 -8.20 11.73 19.19
N ILE A 109 -7.49 10.74 19.73
CA ILE A 109 -6.09 10.45 19.38
C ILE A 109 -5.93 9.42 18.25
N PHE A 110 -7.03 8.82 17.77
CA PHE A 110 -6.96 7.73 16.79
C PHE A 110 -7.14 8.25 15.37
N LEU A 111 -6.25 7.81 14.47
CA LEU A 111 -6.31 8.03 13.03
C LEU A 111 -6.81 6.75 12.36
N SER A 112 -7.94 6.81 11.66
CA SER A 112 -8.54 5.64 11.02
C SER A 112 -8.60 5.76 9.51
N PHE A 113 -8.23 4.69 8.81
CA PHE A 113 -8.43 4.51 7.38
C PHE A 113 -9.44 3.39 7.12
N ASP A 114 -10.48 3.67 6.34
CA ASP A 114 -11.50 2.73 5.88
C ASP A 114 -11.04 2.07 4.57
N ALA A 115 -10.50 0.85 4.64
CA ALA A 115 -9.89 0.17 3.49
C ALA A 115 -10.90 -0.10 2.35
N GLU A 116 -12.16 -0.32 2.69
CA GLU A 116 -13.24 -0.53 1.72
C GLU A 116 -13.48 0.74 0.88
N LYS A 117 -13.57 1.90 1.54
CA LYS A 117 -13.73 3.20 0.86
C LYS A 117 -12.45 3.64 0.17
N GLY A 118 -11.30 3.31 0.77
CA GLY A 118 -9.99 3.53 0.20
C GLY A 118 -9.81 2.86 -1.15
N ALA A 119 -10.54 1.77 -1.44
CA ALA A 119 -10.50 1.09 -2.72
C ALA A 119 -10.86 2.00 -3.93
N GLU A 120 -11.52 3.14 -3.69
CA GLU A 120 -11.80 4.14 -4.73
C GLU A 120 -10.56 4.98 -5.13
N ILE A 121 -9.46 4.90 -4.38
CA ILE A 121 -8.16 5.47 -4.75
C ILE A 121 -7.47 4.54 -5.74
N LYS A 122 -7.03 5.06 -6.88
CA LYS A 122 -6.46 4.25 -7.98
C LYS A 122 -5.16 4.86 -8.51
N CYS A 123 -4.10 4.06 -8.51
CA CYS A 123 -2.81 4.41 -9.11
C CYS A 123 -2.50 3.43 -10.24
N GLU A 124 -2.14 3.91 -11.44
CA GLU A 124 -1.69 3.08 -12.57
C GLU A 124 -2.62 1.89 -12.94
N GLY A 125 -3.91 1.97 -12.60
CA GLY A 125 -4.86 0.88 -12.80
C GLY A 125 -4.62 -0.36 -11.93
N LYS A 126 -3.74 -0.30 -10.92
CA LYS A 126 -3.48 -1.40 -9.99
C LYS A 126 -4.65 -1.57 -9.01
N PRO A 127 -5.01 -2.81 -8.63
CA PRO A 127 -5.99 -3.06 -7.58
C PRO A 127 -5.56 -2.39 -6.27
N SER A 128 -6.52 -1.74 -5.62
CA SER A 128 -6.37 -1.05 -4.34
C SER A 128 -6.81 -1.97 -3.21
N ALA A 129 -5.84 -2.63 -2.59
CA ALA A 129 -6.05 -3.44 -1.40
C ALA A 129 -4.91 -3.20 -0.41
N LEU A 130 -5.18 -3.47 0.86
CA LEU A 130 -4.13 -3.56 1.86
C LEU A 130 -3.27 -4.79 1.58
N VAL A 131 -1.96 -4.59 1.55
CA VAL A 131 -0.97 -5.65 1.53
C VAL A 131 -0.44 -5.81 2.93
N PHE A 132 -0.65 -6.97 3.54
CA PHE A 132 -0.25 -7.25 4.91
C PHE A 132 1.13 -7.95 4.96
N THR A 133 1.89 -7.60 5.99
CA THR A 133 3.20 -8.14 6.35
C THR A 133 3.22 -8.38 7.87
N PRO A 134 4.19 -9.12 8.41
CA PRO A 134 4.32 -9.27 9.87
C PRO A 134 4.48 -7.94 10.63
N GLN A 135 5.06 -6.92 9.99
CA GLN A 135 5.35 -5.61 10.61
C GLN A 135 4.17 -4.64 10.50
N GLY A 136 3.24 -4.87 9.57
CA GLY A 136 2.13 -3.96 9.32
C GLY A 136 1.45 -4.16 7.97
N ALA A 137 0.88 -3.10 7.42
CA ALA A 137 0.24 -3.11 6.12
C ALA A 137 0.69 -1.93 5.26
N SER A 138 0.56 -2.06 3.94
CA SER A 138 0.74 -0.97 2.99
C SER A 138 -0.46 -0.86 2.05
N PHE A 139 -0.70 0.36 1.57
CA PHE A 139 -1.73 0.66 0.59
C PHE A 139 -1.11 1.44 -0.56
N LEU A 140 -1.13 0.84 -1.75
CA LEU A 140 -0.65 1.41 -3.02
C LEU A 140 0.78 1.98 -2.96
N ASP A 141 1.70 1.32 -2.21
CA ASP A 141 3.10 1.76 -2.05
C ASP A 141 3.23 3.25 -1.63
N THR A 142 2.24 3.75 -0.89
CA THR A 142 2.11 5.19 -0.60
C THR A 142 1.76 5.43 0.86
N LEU A 143 0.77 4.70 1.39
CA LEU A 143 0.34 4.80 2.77
C LEU A 143 0.73 3.52 3.52
N TYR A 144 1.48 3.69 4.61
CA TYR A 144 2.06 2.60 5.39
C TYR A 144 1.52 2.60 6.81
N PHE A 145 1.23 1.42 7.33
CA PHE A 145 0.61 1.23 8.64
C PHE A 145 1.45 0.25 9.48
N TYR A 146 2.26 0.76 10.40
CA TYR A 146 3.12 -0.05 11.25
C TYR A 146 2.38 -0.50 12.52
N PHE A 147 2.44 -1.80 12.84
CA PHE A 147 1.72 -2.34 14.00
C PHE A 147 2.33 -1.95 15.35
N GLN A 148 3.65 -1.90 15.44
CA GLN A 148 4.35 -1.70 16.73
C GLN A 148 4.71 -0.24 16.98
N GLY A 149 5.48 0.38 16.08
CA GLY A 149 6.06 1.71 16.27
C GLY A 149 6.35 2.39 14.93
N PRO A 150 6.88 3.63 14.93
CA PRO A 150 7.32 4.26 13.68
C PRO A 150 8.39 3.41 12.99
N PRO A 151 8.60 3.61 11.67
CA PRO A 151 9.72 2.98 10.97
C PRO A 151 11.04 3.32 11.68
N GLN A 152 11.97 2.36 11.72
CA GLN A 152 13.31 2.52 12.29
C GLN A 152 14.33 2.78 11.19
#